data_AF-A0A1F4U4H2-F1
#
_entry.id   AF-A0A1F4U4H2-F1
#
_cell.length_a   1.000
_cell.length_b   1.000
_cell.length_c   1.000
_cell.angle_alpha   90.00
_cell.angle_beta   90.00
_cell.angle_gamma   90.00
#
_symmetry.space_group_name_H-M   'P 1'
#
loop_
_entity.id
_entity.type
_entity.pdbx_description
1 polymer ?
#
loop_
_entity_poly.entity_id
_entity_poly.type
_entity_poly.pdbx_seq_one_letter_code
_entity_poly.pdbx_strand_id
1 'polypeptide(L)'
;MSAEKLLKEKNFKVLKKGLQAPFSLLIDGKKHLVISHFDFLVEKEGKKFIVYVHEGTLSADPTDPLLRRKLLEIKNTFKDEGLLLLDRSDDSIQEINFDFSPPLWGGADRFFHTIVILFIIGVILGIIWLMIYLKLF
;
A
#
# COMPACT_ATOMS: atom_id res chain seq x y z
N MET A 1 25.42 2.81 15.52
CA MET A 1 26.16 2.63 14.25
C MET A 1 25.64 3.63 13.20
N SER A 2 26.36 3.91 12.09
CA SER A 2 25.80 4.75 11.00
C SER A 2 24.79 3.95 10.17
N ALA A 3 23.65 4.54 9.79
CA ALA A 3 22.65 3.90 8.93
C ALA A 3 23.27 3.42 7.59
N GLU A 4 24.18 4.20 7.02
CA GLU A 4 24.89 3.82 5.80
C GLU A 4 25.79 2.60 6.00
N LYS A 5 26.38 2.47 7.19
CA LYS A 5 27.23 1.32 7.53
C LYS A 5 26.36 0.06 7.69
N LEU A 6 25.23 0.17 8.37
CA LEU A 6 24.26 -0.93 8.52
C LEU A 6 23.75 -1.42 7.16
N LEU A 7 23.41 -0.50 6.25
CA LEU A 7 23.00 -0.84 4.88
C LEU A 7 24.10 -1.64 4.16
N LYS A 8 25.35 -1.18 4.22
CA LYS A 8 26.49 -1.89 3.60
C LYS A 8 26.70 -3.27 4.21
N GLU A 9 26.64 -3.40 5.54
CA GLU A 9 26.76 -4.68 6.25
C GLU A 9 25.65 -5.67 5.87
N LYS A 10 24.46 -5.18 5.50
CA LYS A 10 23.34 -6.00 5.01
C LYS A 10 23.34 -6.21 3.48
N ASN A 11 24.48 -5.95 2.83
CA ASN A 11 24.73 -6.09 1.39
C ASN A 11 23.90 -5.16 0.50
N PHE A 12 23.50 -4.00 1.01
CA PHE A 12 22.93 -2.94 0.18
C PHE A 12 24.04 -2.05 -0.39
N LYS A 13 23.96 -1.77 -1.69
CA LYS A 13 24.75 -0.74 -2.35
C LYS A 13 24.01 0.59 -2.24
N VAL A 14 24.63 1.57 -1.59
CA VAL A 14 24.06 2.92 -1.49
C VAL A 14 24.29 3.64 -2.81
N LEU A 15 23.19 3.95 -3.52
CA LEU A 15 23.23 4.67 -4.80
C LEU A 15 23.19 6.18 -4.59
N LYS A 16 22.38 6.65 -3.64
CA LYS A 16 22.25 8.08 -3.30
C LYS A 16 21.88 8.25 -1.83
N LYS A 17 22.42 9.30 -1.21
CA LYS A 17 22.06 9.79 0.13
C LYS A 17 21.33 11.12 -0.01
N GLY A 18 20.28 11.34 0.77
CA GLY A 18 19.48 12.56 0.71
C GLY A 18 18.78 12.72 -0.64
N LEU A 19 17.80 11.86 -0.91
CA LEU A 19 17.01 11.91 -2.14
C LEU A 19 15.95 13.01 -2.01
N GLN A 20 15.89 13.89 -3.02
CA GLN A 20 14.86 14.92 -3.14
C GLN A 20 13.91 14.55 -4.29
N ALA A 21 12.60 14.66 -4.03
CA ALA A 21 11.57 14.49 -5.04
C ALA A 21 10.67 15.74 -5.08
N PRO A 22 10.81 16.60 -6.11
CA PRO A 22 9.92 17.74 -6.29
C PRO A 22 8.56 17.29 -6.82
N PHE A 23 7.48 17.86 -6.28
CA PHE A 23 6.12 17.71 -6.79
C PHE A 23 5.35 19.02 -6.67
N SER A 24 4.21 19.11 -7.32
CA SER A 24 3.38 20.31 -7.31
C SER A 24 2.04 20.04 -6.64
N LEU A 25 1.70 20.90 -5.69
CA LEU A 25 0.37 20.96 -5.09
C LEU A 25 -0.47 22.00 -5.83
N LEU A 26 -1.72 21.67 -6.08
CA LEU A 26 -2.72 22.62 -6.58
C LEU A 26 -3.63 22.97 -5.40
N ILE A 27 -3.53 24.21 -4.91
CA ILE A 27 -4.34 24.73 -3.81
C ILE A 27 -5.21 25.84 -4.40
N ASP A 28 -6.51 25.63 -4.46
CA ASP A 28 -7.47 26.57 -5.05
C ASP A 28 -7.06 27.03 -6.46
N GLY A 29 -6.61 26.08 -7.29
CA GLY A 29 -6.14 26.32 -8.65
C GLY A 29 -4.73 26.91 -8.78
N LYS A 30 -4.07 27.26 -7.67
CA LYS A 30 -2.69 27.78 -7.66
C LYS A 30 -1.68 26.65 -7.48
N LYS A 31 -0.63 26.67 -8.30
CA LYS A 31 0.44 25.68 -8.26
C LYS A 31 1.50 26.09 -7.22
N HIS A 32 1.80 25.18 -6.30
CA HIS A 32 2.82 25.33 -5.26
C HIS A 32 3.85 24.21 -5.43
N LEU A 33 5.12 24.56 -5.63
CA LEU A 33 6.20 23.59 -5.70
C LEU A 33 6.60 23.17 -4.28
N VAL A 34 6.67 21.86 -4.06
CA VAL A 34 7.09 21.24 -2.79
C VAL A 34 8.19 20.22 -3.09
N ILE A 35 9.12 20.04 -2.16
CA ILE A 35 10.21 19.07 -2.28
C ILE A 35 10.15 18.13 -1.08
N SER A 36 9.84 16.86 -1.31
CA SER A 36 9.98 15.81 -0.29
C SER A 36 11.42 15.33 -0.23
N HIS A 37 11.88 15.04 0.99
CA HIS A 37 13.22 14.57 1.29
C HIS A 37 13.16 13.15 1.87
N PHE A 38 14.04 12.28 1.40
CA PHE A 38 14.13 10.88 1.80
C PHE A 38 15.59 10.50 2.05
N ASP A 39 15.84 9.53 2.92
CA ASP A 39 17.18 9.34 3.48
C ASP A 39 18.15 8.69 2.50
N PHE A 40 17.76 7.57 1.87
CA PHE A 40 18.63 6.86 0.93
C PHE A 40 17.86 6.23 -0.24
N LEU A 41 18.56 6.12 -1.36
CA LEU A 41 18.25 5.19 -2.44
C LEU A 41 19.35 4.11 -2.45
N VAL A 42 18.94 2.85 -2.34
CA VAL A 42 19.85 1.71 -2.29
C VAL A 42 19.47 0.64 -3.29
N GLU A 43 20.39 -0.28 -3.55
CA GLU A 43 20.20 -1.42 -4.44
C GLU A 43 20.69 -2.70 -3.76
N LYS A 44 19.94 -3.78 -3.93
CA LYS A 44 20.34 -5.13 -3.53
C LYS A 44 19.82 -6.12 -4.56
N GLU A 45 20.72 -6.97 -5.07
CA GLU A 45 20.39 -8.01 -6.06
C GLU A 45 19.66 -7.43 -7.31
N GLY A 46 20.05 -6.24 -7.75
CA GLY A 46 19.44 -5.54 -8.90
C GLY A 46 18.10 -4.87 -8.63
N LYS A 47 17.51 -5.02 -7.43
CA LYS A 47 16.28 -4.33 -7.02
C LYS A 47 16.62 -3.05 -6.25
N LYS A 48 15.95 -1.95 -6.60
CA LYS A 48 16.12 -0.63 -5.94
C LYS A 48 15.11 -0.44 -4.82
N PHE A 49 15.55 0.26 -3.78
CA PHE A 49 14.75 0.56 -2.60
C PHE A 49 14.96 2.00 -2.14
N ILE A 50 13.87 2.64 -1.71
CA ILE A 50 13.91 3.86 -0.92
C ILE A 50 13.96 3.48 0.55
N VAL A 51 14.86 4.11 1.31
CA VAL A 51 15.01 3.84 2.74
C VAL A 51 14.48 5.04 3.52
N TYR A 52 13.62 4.74 4.50
CA TYR A 52 13.29 5.66 5.59
C TYR A 52 14.04 5.25 6.85
N VAL A 53 14.73 6.19 7.48
CA VAL A 53 15.47 5.97 8.71
C VAL A 53 14.66 6.49 9.89
N HIS A 54 14.30 5.58 10.80
CA HIS A 54 13.71 5.93 12.08
C HIS A 54 14.82 6.11 13.13
N GLU A 55 14.94 7.34 13.65
CA GLU A 55 15.96 7.74 14.64
C GLU A 55 15.44 7.65 16.10
N GLY A 56 14.26 7.06 16.33
CA GLY A 56 13.65 6.99 17.66
C GLY A 56 14.38 6.05 18.63
N THR A 57 14.20 6.28 19.94
CA THR A 57 14.70 5.38 20.99
C THR A 57 13.83 4.14 21.19
N LEU A 58 12.56 4.24 20.81
CA LEU A 58 11.63 3.12 20.77
C LEU A 58 11.59 2.54 19.37
N SER A 59 11.41 1.22 19.30
CA SER A 59 11.26 0.53 18.03
C SER A 59 10.11 1.09 17.22
N ALA A 60 10.37 1.24 15.93
CA ALA A 60 9.46 1.71 14.92
C ALA A 60 8.33 0.70 14.76
N ASP A 61 7.11 1.09 15.08
CA ASP A 61 5.92 0.35 14.72
C ASP A 61 5.38 0.90 13.38
N PRO A 62 5.51 0.17 12.25
CA PRO A 62 5.01 0.63 10.95
C PRO A 62 3.48 0.80 10.93
N THR A 63 2.77 0.25 11.92
CA THR A 63 1.32 0.40 12.08
C THR A 63 0.94 1.68 12.82
N ASP A 64 1.88 2.36 13.48
CA ASP A 64 1.66 3.68 14.08
C ASP A 64 1.16 4.68 13.01
N PRO A 65 0.08 5.44 13.25
CA PRO A 65 -0.48 6.33 12.24
C PRO A 65 0.48 7.38 11.68
N LEU A 66 1.42 7.89 12.48
CA LEU A 66 2.36 8.93 12.03
C LEU A 66 3.44 8.32 11.13
N LEU A 67 4.05 7.21 11.56
CA LEU A 67 5.03 6.50 10.75
C LEU A 67 4.40 5.93 9.48
N ARG A 68 3.23 5.32 9.58
CA ARG A 68 2.47 4.79 8.44
C ARG A 68 2.18 5.86 7.39
N ARG A 69 1.82 7.08 7.80
CA ARG A 69 1.63 8.22 6.87
C ARG A 69 2.91 8.58 6.13
N LYS A 70 4.06 8.56 6.81
CA LYS A 70 5.36 8.80 6.18
C LYS A 70 5.74 7.71 5.19
N LEU A 71 5.53 6.44 5.55
CA LEU A 71 5.77 5.31 4.66
C LEU A 71 4.86 5.35 3.42
N LEU A 72 3.59 5.77 3.58
CA LEU A 72 2.66 5.98 2.46
C LEU A 72 3.10 7.15 1.55
N GLU A 73 3.60 8.25 2.12
CA GLU A 73 4.17 9.37 1.34
C GLU A 73 5.27 8.86 0.40
N ILE A 74 6.18 8.04 0.93
CA ILE A 74 7.28 7.44 0.15
C ILE A 74 6.73 6.52 -0.93
N LYS A 75 5.84 5.58 -0.58
CA LYS A 75 5.28 4.61 -1.55
C LYS A 75 4.51 5.29 -2.69
N ASN A 76 3.82 6.38 -2.40
CA ASN A 76 3.11 7.14 -3.43
C ASN A 76 4.06 7.92 -4.34
N THR A 77 5.18 8.40 -3.80
CA THR A 77 6.21 9.13 -4.55
C THR A 77 7.03 8.19 -5.44
N PHE A 78 7.37 7.00 -4.94
CA PHE A 78 8.21 6.00 -5.61
C PHE A 78 7.44 4.69 -5.74
N LYS A 79 6.71 4.57 -6.85
CA LYS A 79 5.78 3.45 -7.07
C LYS A 79 6.51 2.16 -7.41
N ASP A 80 7.60 2.26 -8.16
CA ASP A 80 8.32 1.12 -8.75
C ASP A 80 9.44 0.60 -7.83
N GLU A 81 9.97 1.45 -6.95
CA GLU A 81 10.96 1.07 -5.96
C GLU A 81 10.34 0.34 -4.76
N GLY A 82 11.11 -0.57 -4.16
CA GLY A 82 10.79 -1.13 -2.87
C GLY A 82 10.93 -0.08 -1.75
N LEU A 83 10.32 -0.34 -0.61
CA LEU A 83 10.41 0.52 0.57
C LEU A 83 11.07 -0.25 1.71
N LEU A 84 12.11 0.33 2.30
CA LEU A 84 12.76 -0.19 3.49
C LEU A 84 12.57 0.77 4.65
N LEU A 85 12.19 0.23 5.79
CA LEU A 85 12.27 0.89 7.08
C LEU A 85 13.55 0.43 7.76
N LEU A 86 14.45 1.36 8.04
CA LEU A 86 15.64 1.13 8.85
C LEU A 86 15.38 1.72 10.23
N ASP A 87 15.31 0.86 11.24
CA ASP A 87 15.12 1.24 12.62
C ASP A 87 16.48 1.24 13.34
N ARG A 88 16.85 2.39 13.90
CA ARG A 88 18.14 2.54 14.61
C ARG A 88 18.07 2.13 16.07
N SER A 89 16.88 1.92 16.63
CA SER A 89 16.73 1.47 18.01
C SER A 89 17.20 0.03 18.19
N ASP A 90 17.00 -0.82 17.18
CA ASP A 90 17.35 -2.24 17.18
C ASP A 90 18.26 -2.66 16.00
N ASP A 91 18.74 -1.69 15.21
CA ASP A 91 19.53 -1.88 13.99
C ASP A 91 18.86 -2.87 12.99
N SER A 92 17.52 -2.85 12.93
CA SER A 92 16.75 -3.68 12.00
C SER A 92 16.46 -2.99 10.67
N ILE A 93 16.32 -3.79 9.61
CA ILE A 93 15.88 -3.34 8.29
C ILE A 93 14.71 -4.22 7.87
N GLN A 94 13.56 -3.61 7.64
CA GLN A 94 12.33 -4.30 7.25
C GLN A 94 11.87 -3.80 5.88
N GLU A 95 11.50 -4.70 4.98
CA GLU A 95 10.83 -4.34 3.73
C GLU A 95 9.34 -4.11 4.00
N ILE A 96 8.85 -2.93 3.66
CA ILE A 96 7.46 -2.54 3.83
C ILE A 96 6.73 -2.69 2.51
N ASN A 97 5.72 -3.55 2.51
CA ASN A 97 4.82 -3.73 1.38
C ASN A 97 3.40 -3.31 1.79
N PHE A 98 2.75 -2.53 0.94
CA PHE A 98 1.36 -2.16 1.13
C PHE A 98 0.48 -3.04 0.26
N ASP A 99 -0.43 -3.77 0.89
CA ASP A 99 -1.53 -4.43 0.19
C ASP A 99 -2.77 -3.54 0.27
N PHE A 100 -3.14 -2.94 -0.87
CA PHE A 100 -4.33 -2.11 -1.00
C PHE A 100 -5.54 -2.91 -1.50
N SER A 101 -5.42 -4.24 -1.61
CA SER A 101 -6.57 -5.08 -1.89
C SER A 101 -7.60 -4.88 -0.79
N PRO A 102 -8.89 -4.67 -1.13
CA PRO A 102 -9.92 -4.61 -0.11
C PRO A 102 -9.85 -5.91 0.71
N PRO A 103 -10.00 -5.84 2.04
CA PRO A 103 -10.01 -7.03 2.88
C PRO A 103 -11.03 -8.02 2.32
N LEU A 104 -10.74 -9.32 2.44
CA LEU A 104 -11.48 -10.46 1.86
C LEU A 104 -13.00 -10.50 2.18
N TRP A 105 -13.54 -9.51 2.89
CA TRP A 105 -14.97 -9.21 2.99
C TRP A 105 -15.63 -8.92 1.62
N GLY A 106 -14.85 -8.69 0.55
CA GLY A 106 -15.34 -8.72 -0.84
C GLY A 106 -15.65 -10.13 -1.40
N GLY A 107 -15.22 -11.20 -0.72
CA GLY A 107 -15.59 -12.58 -1.07
C GLY A 107 -17.04 -12.92 -0.71
N ALA A 108 -17.53 -12.33 0.39
CA ALA A 108 -18.94 -12.43 0.78
C ALA A 108 -19.86 -11.78 -0.25
N ASP A 109 -19.41 -10.70 -0.90
CA ASP A 109 -20.17 -10.00 -1.93
C ASP A 109 -20.42 -10.87 -3.18
N ARG A 110 -19.41 -11.61 -3.66
CA ARG A 110 -19.59 -12.56 -4.78
C ARG A 110 -20.52 -13.72 -4.42
N PHE A 111 -20.39 -14.26 -3.22
CA PHE A 111 -21.27 -15.34 -2.74
C PHE A 111 -22.72 -14.85 -2.56
N PHE A 112 -22.89 -13.68 -1.95
CA PHE A 112 -24.18 -13.01 -1.77
C PHE A 112 -24.83 -12.68 -3.12
N HIS A 113 -24.08 -12.10 -4.07
CA HIS A 113 -24.57 -11.86 -5.43
C HIS A 113 -25.02 -13.13 -6.13
N THR A 114 -24.28 -14.24 -5.97
CA THR A 114 -24.66 -15.53 -6.56
C THR A 114 -25.98 -16.04 -5.97
N ILE A 115 -26.14 -15.96 -4.64
CA ILE A 115 -27.38 -16.34 -3.96
C ILE A 115 -28.55 -15.47 -4.40
N VAL A 116 -28.36 -14.15 -4.48
CA VAL A 116 -29.40 -13.20 -4.91
C VAL A 116 -29.85 -13.48 -6.34
N ILE A 117 -28.91 -13.75 -7.26
CA ILE A 117 -29.23 -14.10 -8.65
C ILE A 117 -30.04 -15.41 -8.71
N LEU A 118 -29.62 -16.45 -7.98
CA LEU A 118 -30.35 -17.72 -7.92
C LEU A 118 -31.76 -17.55 -7.32
N PHE A 119 -31.89 -16.70 -6.29
CA PHE A 119 -33.19 -16.38 -5.70
C PHE A 119 -34.12 -15.67 -6.68
N ILE A 120 -33.63 -14.67 -7.42
CA ILE A 120 -34.40 -13.95 -8.44
C ILE A 120 -34.85 -14.92 -9.55
N ILE A 121 -33.95 -15.77 -10.04
CA ILE A 121 -34.28 -16.80 -11.04
C ILE A 121 -35.37 -17.73 -10.51
N GLY A 122 -35.25 -18.18 -9.27
CA GLY A 122 -36.25 -19.03 -8.62
C GLY A 122 -37.62 -18.36 -8.52
N VAL A 123 -37.67 -17.08 -8.13
CA VAL A 123 -38.92 -16.30 -8.06
C VAL A 123 -39.56 -16.14 -9.43
N ILE A 124 -38.77 -15.80 -10.47
CA ILE A 124 -39.27 -15.66 -11.84
C ILE A 124 -39.86 -16.99 -12.34
N LEU A 125 -39.14 -18.10 -12.15
CA LEU A 125 -39.63 -19.43 -12.55
C LEU A 125 -40.91 -19.81 -11.79
N GLY A 126 -41.00 -19.49 -10.50
CA GLY A 126 -42.20 -19.70 -9.69
C GLY A 126 -43.41 -18.90 -10.18
N ILE A 127 -43.21 -17.63 -10.55
CA ILE A 127 -44.26 -16.78 -11.12
C ILE A 127 -44.73 -17.34 -12.46
N ILE A 128 -43.81 -17.72 -13.35
CA ILE A 128 -44.15 -18.30 -14.66
C ILE A 128 -44.96 -19.60 -14.48
N TRP A 129 -44.51 -20.47 -13.57
CA TRP A 129 -45.23 -21.72 -13.27
C TRP A 129 -46.63 -21.47 -12.72
N LEU A 130 -46.78 -20.50 -11.82
CA LEU A 130 -48.07 -20.08 -11.28
C LEU A 130 -49.01 -19.53 -12.37
N MET A 131 -48.49 -18.71 -13.29
CA MET A 131 -49.26 -18.17 -14.42
C MET A 131 -49.78 -19.29 -15.35
N ILE A 132 -48.95 -20.30 -15.63
CA ILE A 132 -49.35 -21.48 -16.41
C ILE A 132 -50.44 -22.28 -15.69
N TYR A 133 -50.28 -22.52 -14.38
CA TYR A 133 -51.24 -23.27 -13.58
C TYR A 133 -52.63 -22.59 -13.53
N LEU A 134 -52.63 -21.26 -13.43
CA LEU A 134 -53.86 -20.45 -13.41
C LEU A 134 -54.52 -20.30 -14.79
N LYS A 135 -53.95 -20.86 -15.87
CA LYS A 135 -54.41 -20.66 -17.26
C LYS A 135 -54.62 -19.18 -17.59
N LEU A 136 -53.69 -18.34 -17.13
CA LEU A 136 -53.64 -16.92 -17.52
C LEU A 136 -53.13 -16.74 -18.96
N PHE A 137 -52.90 -17.84 -19.67
CA PHE A 137 -52.64 -17.98 -21.10
C PHE A 137 -53.34 -19.23 -21.63
#